data_AF-A0A922XET7-F1
#
_entry.id   AF-A0A922XET7-F1
#
_cell.length_a   1.000
_cell.length_b   1.000
_cell.length_c   1.000
_cell.angle_alpha   90.00
_cell.angle_beta   90.00
_cell.angle_gamma   90.00
#
_symmetry.space_group_name_H-M   'P 1'
#
loop_
_entity.id
_entity.type
_entity.pdbx_description
1 polymer ?
#
loop_
_entity_poly.entity_id
_entity_poly.type
_entity_poly.pdbx_seq_one_letter_code
_entity_poly.pdbx_strand_id
1 'polypeptide(L)'
;MSIERTACRAAADIERYLASRDAPAAGIPTEGWKQVARLGQRLRQTSRWPAAHEAVQRQLSRELAELRRALDRWEAEWTVPYRASWRDIVDDLLALAHSETSFVIGLKGRTLALSTEPVELDGVELGSFEIVLHWERWREGATAYQVRALEPHLAGSDSSVTHPHVRDEILCEGEGHQAIRRALGSGRIADFFTLVARVLDAYNPDSAFARLDEWEGSSCADCGATGDADGATCRCGSQLCEGCVSGCLACGEILCSDCGAPCAVCRDRHCTSCLKRSEQGHECCLSCLDAEEEEPPADGAPSDAVRLGQTPLSA
;
A
#
# COMPACT_ATOMS: atom_id res chain seq x y z
N MET A 1 -12.26 -21.44 32.46
CA MET A 1 -10.95 -21.89 32.96
C MET A 1 -10.26 -20.65 33.54
N SER A 2 -9.70 -20.67 34.77
CA SER A 2 -9.07 -19.45 35.34
C SER A 2 -8.00 -18.91 34.38
N ILE A 3 -7.95 -17.59 34.22
CA ILE A 3 -6.95 -16.89 33.41
C ILE A 3 -5.53 -17.30 33.81
N GLU A 4 -5.29 -17.49 35.11
CA GLU A 4 -4.00 -17.93 35.66
C GLU A 4 -3.59 -19.30 35.14
N ARG A 5 -4.51 -20.27 35.12
CA ARG A 5 -4.20 -21.61 34.56
C ARG A 5 -3.90 -21.53 33.07
N THR A 6 -4.57 -20.64 32.37
CA THR A 6 -4.37 -20.43 30.94
C THR A 6 -3.02 -19.79 30.68
N ALA A 7 -2.67 -18.74 31.44
CA ALA A 7 -1.37 -18.07 31.40
C ALA A 7 -0.22 -19.03 31.73
N CYS A 8 -0.32 -19.82 32.81
CA CYS A 8 0.70 -20.82 33.15
C CYS A 8 0.95 -21.85 32.03
N ARG A 9 -0.12 -22.29 31.36
CA ARG A 9 -0.01 -23.24 30.23
C ARG A 9 0.61 -22.60 29.00
N ALA A 10 0.20 -21.37 28.67
CA ALA A 10 0.79 -20.60 27.57
C ALA A 10 2.28 -20.34 27.83
N ALA A 11 2.63 -19.86 29.02
CA ALA A 11 4.00 -19.61 29.44
C ALA A 11 4.90 -20.85 29.32
N ALA A 12 4.40 -22.01 29.75
CA ALA A 12 5.14 -23.27 29.63
C ALA A 12 5.33 -23.73 28.16
N ASP A 13 4.42 -23.37 27.25
CA ASP A 13 4.61 -23.62 25.81
C ASP A 13 5.63 -22.64 25.24
N ILE A 14 5.48 -21.35 25.53
CA ILE A 14 6.37 -20.26 25.07
C ILE A 14 7.81 -20.50 25.55
N GLU A 15 8.04 -20.82 26.83
CA GLU A 15 9.37 -21.09 27.36
C GLU A 15 10.05 -22.28 26.66
N ARG A 16 9.31 -23.36 26.38
CA ARG A 16 9.83 -24.50 25.63
C ARG A 16 10.23 -24.11 24.20
N TYR A 17 9.44 -23.27 23.55
CA TYR A 17 9.81 -22.72 22.26
C TYR A 17 11.07 -21.85 22.36
N LEU A 18 11.22 -21.03 23.42
CA LEU A 18 12.38 -20.15 23.61
C LEU A 18 13.62 -21.04 23.73
N ALA A 19 13.54 -22.06 24.59
CA ALA A 19 14.63 -22.97 24.91
C ALA A 19 15.13 -23.77 23.70
N SER A 20 14.29 -24.07 22.71
CA SER A 20 14.68 -24.80 21.50
C SER A 20 15.50 -23.97 20.49
N ARG A 21 16.13 -22.86 20.88
CA ARG A 21 17.03 -22.09 20.00
C ARG A 21 18.31 -22.90 19.78
N ASP A 22 18.51 -23.34 18.53
CA ASP A 22 19.81 -23.79 18.06
C ASP A 22 20.87 -22.71 18.31
N ALA A 23 22.10 -23.16 18.62
CA ALA A 23 23.25 -22.28 18.72
C ALA A 23 23.43 -21.51 17.39
N PRO A 24 23.82 -20.23 17.42
CA PRO A 24 23.98 -19.44 16.21
C PRO A 24 25.00 -20.09 15.29
N ALA A 25 24.57 -20.41 14.07
CA ALA A 25 25.42 -21.01 13.04
C ALA A 25 26.22 -19.97 12.26
N ALA A 26 25.89 -18.67 12.35
CA ALA A 26 26.47 -17.66 11.48
C ALA A 26 27.79 -17.09 12.02
N GLY A 27 28.81 -17.12 11.16
CA GLY A 27 30.04 -16.37 11.36
C GLY A 27 29.85 -14.86 11.13
N ILE A 28 30.82 -14.07 11.59
CA ILE A 28 30.87 -12.61 11.40
C ILE A 28 30.69 -12.26 9.90
N PRO A 29 29.89 -11.24 9.53
CA PRO A 29 29.58 -10.91 8.13
C PRO A 29 30.76 -10.23 7.39
N THR A 30 31.84 -10.98 7.18
CA THR A 30 33.13 -10.45 6.68
C THR A 30 33.10 -9.92 5.24
N GLU A 31 32.21 -10.42 4.39
CA GLU A 31 32.16 -10.00 2.98
C GLU A 31 31.60 -8.57 2.81
N GLY A 32 30.57 -8.21 3.58
CA GLY A 32 30.03 -6.84 3.59
C GLY A 32 31.06 -5.81 4.06
N TRP A 33 31.88 -6.17 5.06
CA TRP A 33 33.00 -5.32 5.50
C TRP A 33 34.01 -5.05 4.39
N LYS A 34 34.42 -6.08 3.64
CA LYS A 34 35.35 -5.92 2.52
C LYS A 34 34.76 -5.05 1.41
N GLN A 35 33.47 -5.22 1.12
CA GLN A 35 32.78 -4.49 0.07
C GLN A 35 32.68 -2.98 0.39
N VAL A 36 32.27 -2.64 1.61
CA VAL A 36 32.24 -1.25 2.10
C VAL A 36 33.63 -0.61 2.04
N ALA A 37 34.68 -1.35 2.46
CA ALA A 37 36.06 -0.86 2.40
C ALA A 37 36.52 -0.57 0.96
N ARG A 38 36.22 -1.47 0.00
CA ARG A 38 36.53 -1.28 -1.42
C ARG A 38 35.82 -0.06 -2.00
N LEU A 39 34.54 0.14 -1.69
CA LEU A 39 33.76 1.28 -2.18
C LEU A 39 34.26 2.60 -1.57
N GLY A 40 34.62 2.61 -0.28
CA GLY A 40 35.25 3.78 0.35
C GLY A 40 36.58 4.16 -0.29
N GLN A 41 37.38 3.18 -0.74
CA GLN A 41 38.59 3.45 -1.51
C GLN A 41 38.28 4.03 -2.91
N ARG A 42 37.29 3.48 -3.61
CA ARG A 42 36.85 3.98 -4.92
C ARG A 42 36.30 5.40 -4.85
N LEU A 43 35.56 5.73 -3.79
CA LEU A 43 35.00 7.08 -3.59
C LEU A 43 36.10 8.16 -3.53
N ARG A 44 37.22 7.86 -2.85
CA ARG A 44 38.39 8.76 -2.82
C ARG A 44 39.00 8.97 -4.20
N GLN A 45 39.00 7.93 -5.05
CA GLN A 45 39.56 7.95 -6.40
C GLN A 45 38.66 8.67 -7.41
N THR A 46 37.34 8.72 -7.17
CA THR A 46 36.37 9.36 -8.08
C THR A 46 36.09 10.83 -7.76
N SER A 47 36.77 11.43 -6.78
CA SER A 47 36.60 12.83 -6.36
C SER A 47 36.69 13.87 -7.47
N ARG A 48 37.37 13.56 -8.58
CA ARG A 48 37.52 14.44 -9.76
C ARG A 48 36.42 14.27 -10.82
N TRP A 49 35.50 13.33 -10.62
CA TRP A 49 34.49 12.92 -11.60
C TRP A 49 33.10 12.93 -10.94
N PRO A 50 32.38 14.06 -10.95
CA PRO A 50 31.17 14.26 -10.13
C PRO A 50 30.11 13.16 -10.27
N ALA A 51 29.78 12.78 -11.50
CA ALA A 51 28.78 11.73 -11.75
C ALA A 51 29.22 10.34 -11.23
N ALA A 52 30.52 10.00 -11.39
CA ALA A 52 31.07 8.75 -10.87
C ALA A 52 31.18 8.76 -9.35
N HIS A 53 31.48 9.92 -8.75
CA HIS A 53 31.50 10.12 -7.30
C HIS A 53 30.12 9.88 -6.71
N GLU A 54 29.08 10.52 -7.27
CA GLU A 54 27.70 10.36 -6.83
C GLU A 54 27.20 8.90 -6.97
N ALA A 55 27.54 8.23 -8.07
CA ALA A 55 27.19 6.82 -8.26
C ALA A 55 27.84 5.91 -7.21
N VAL A 56 29.14 6.08 -6.94
CA VAL A 56 29.86 5.31 -5.90
C VAL A 56 29.33 5.64 -4.51
N GLN A 57 28.97 6.91 -4.25
CA GLN A 57 28.36 7.33 -2.98
C GLN A 57 27.03 6.62 -2.74
N ARG A 58 26.12 6.60 -3.73
CA ARG A 58 24.85 5.86 -3.64
C ARG A 58 25.05 4.36 -3.44
N GLN A 59 26.06 3.78 -4.07
CA GLN A 59 26.38 2.36 -3.88
C GLN A 59 26.90 2.09 -2.46
N LEU A 60 27.81 2.94 -1.96
CA LEU A 60 28.34 2.83 -0.60
C LEU A 60 27.24 2.95 0.45
N SER A 61 26.29 3.89 0.29
CA SER A 61 25.15 4.03 1.21
C SER A 61 24.30 2.77 1.29
N ARG A 62 24.01 2.13 0.15
CA ARG A 62 23.24 0.87 0.10
C ARG A 62 23.96 -0.27 0.81
N GLU A 63 25.25 -0.44 0.51
CA GLU A 63 26.09 -1.51 1.07
C GLU A 63 26.33 -1.32 2.57
N LEU A 64 26.45 -0.07 3.04
CA LEU A 64 26.48 0.25 4.48
C LEU A 64 25.17 -0.13 5.18
N ALA A 65 24.02 0.14 4.57
CA ALA A 65 22.73 -0.26 5.11
C ALA A 65 22.57 -1.79 5.15
N GLU A 66 23.08 -2.51 4.14
CA GLU A 66 23.13 -3.98 4.14
C GLU A 66 24.06 -4.55 5.21
N LEU A 67 25.27 -4.00 5.34
CA LEU A 67 26.23 -4.40 6.37
C LEU A 67 25.69 -4.13 7.78
N ARG A 68 25.06 -2.98 8.01
CA ARG A 68 24.39 -2.68 9.28
C ARG A 68 23.35 -3.75 9.61
N ARG A 69 22.44 -4.05 8.67
CA ARG A 69 21.45 -5.12 8.84
C ARG A 69 22.08 -6.49 9.10
N ALA A 70 23.22 -6.80 8.48
CA ALA A 70 23.94 -8.05 8.72
C ALA A 70 24.59 -8.10 10.11
N LEU A 71 25.16 -6.98 10.57
CA LEU A 71 25.73 -6.85 11.90
C LEU A 71 24.65 -6.90 12.99
N ASP A 72 23.50 -6.28 12.78
CA ASP A 72 22.38 -6.33 13.73
C ASP A 72 21.86 -7.77 13.89
N ARG A 73 21.78 -8.53 12.78
CA ARG A 73 21.45 -9.96 12.82
C ARG A 73 22.50 -10.75 13.61
N TRP A 74 23.78 -10.50 13.33
CA TRP A 74 24.89 -11.19 13.98
C TRP A 74 24.99 -10.84 15.48
N GLU A 75 24.78 -9.59 15.87
CA GLU A 75 24.75 -9.15 17.28
C GLU A 75 23.60 -9.81 18.04
N ALA A 76 22.41 -9.89 17.44
CA ALA A 76 21.24 -10.55 18.01
C ALA A 76 21.43 -12.08 18.18
N GLU A 77 22.38 -12.66 17.45
CA GLU A 77 22.78 -14.05 17.55
C GLU A 77 23.82 -14.29 18.67
N TRP A 78 24.74 -13.35 18.89
CA TRP A 78 25.90 -13.51 19.77
C TRP A 78 25.77 -12.92 21.18
N THR A 79 24.86 -11.97 21.40
CA THR A 79 24.52 -11.57 22.77
C THR A 79 23.82 -12.74 23.45
N VAL A 80 24.26 -13.13 24.67
CA VAL A 80 23.49 -14.06 25.52
C VAL A 80 22.16 -13.35 25.76
N PRO A 81 21.08 -13.74 25.08
CA PRO A 81 19.85 -12.98 25.19
C PRO A 81 19.38 -13.22 26.61
N TYR A 82 19.05 -12.16 27.34
CA TYR A 82 18.11 -12.32 28.44
C TYR A 82 16.94 -13.15 27.91
N ARG A 83 16.60 -14.23 28.60
CA ARG A 83 15.46 -15.07 28.26
C ARG A 83 14.54 -15.01 29.45
N ALA A 84 13.33 -14.52 29.20
CA ALA A 84 12.26 -14.57 30.17
C ALA A 84 12.10 -16.01 30.64
N SER A 85 12.19 -16.20 31.95
CA SER A 85 11.84 -17.46 32.58
C SER A 85 10.34 -17.70 32.46
N TRP A 86 9.89 -18.93 32.70
CA TRP A 86 8.47 -19.23 32.86
C TRP A 86 7.75 -18.24 33.78
N ARG A 87 8.38 -17.81 34.89
CA ARG A 87 7.77 -16.88 35.84
C ARG A 87 7.60 -15.49 35.23
N ASP A 88 8.65 -14.97 34.58
CA ASP A 88 8.59 -13.66 33.92
C ASP A 88 7.48 -13.65 32.85
N ILE A 89 7.34 -14.74 32.09
CA ILE A 89 6.28 -14.88 31.08
C ILE A 89 4.89 -14.93 31.73
N VAL A 90 4.71 -15.67 32.82
CA VAL A 90 3.43 -15.71 33.54
C VAL A 90 3.06 -14.33 34.08
N ASP A 91 4.03 -13.64 34.68
CA ASP A 91 3.83 -12.31 35.25
C ASP A 91 3.43 -11.30 34.15
N ASP A 92 4.11 -11.32 32.99
CA ASP A 92 3.74 -10.53 31.81
C ASP A 92 2.30 -10.83 31.33
N LEU A 93 1.97 -12.11 31.15
CA LEU A 93 0.65 -12.52 30.66
C LEU A 93 -0.47 -12.14 31.63
N LEU A 94 -0.22 -12.23 32.93
CA LEU A 94 -1.16 -11.80 33.95
C LEU A 94 -1.27 -10.28 34.00
N ALA A 95 -0.17 -9.55 33.89
CA ALA A 95 -0.18 -8.09 33.84
C ALA A 95 -1.02 -7.59 32.66
N LEU A 96 -0.81 -8.16 31.46
CA LEU A 96 -1.60 -7.85 30.26
C LEU A 96 -3.06 -8.27 30.40
N ALA A 97 -3.36 -9.38 31.09
CA ALA A 97 -4.75 -9.79 31.31
C ALA A 97 -5.51 -8.92 32.32
N HIS A 98 -4.80 -8.18 33.17
CA HIS A 98 -5.38 -7.27 34.16
C HIS A 98 -5.32 -5.80 33.74
N SER A 99 -4.74 -5.48 32.57
CA SER A 99 -4.78 -4.11 32.05
C SER A 99 -6.18 -3.74 31.55
N GLU A 100 -6.43 -2.44 31.35
CA GLU A 100 -7.73 -1.93 30.90
C GLU A 100 -8.05 -2.33 29.44
N THR A 101 -7.01 -2.65 28.68
CA THR A 101 -7.08 -3.18 27.31
C THR A 101 -7.49 -4.66 27.29
N SER A 102 -8.33 -5.04 26.33
CA SER A 102 -8.73 -6.44 26.14
C SER A 102 -7.53 -7.32 25.75
N PHE A 103 -7.28 -8.38 26.51
CA PHE A 103 -6.21 -9.35 26.23
C PHE A 103 -6.74 -10.80 26.25
N VAL A 104 -6.39 -11.57 25.22
CA VAL A 104 -6.88 -12.94 25.01
C VAL A 104 -5.73 -13.92 24.79
N ILE A 105 -5.77 -15.03 25.53
CA ILE A 105 -4.82 -16.14 25.39
C ILE A 105 -5.50 -17.33 24.68
N GLY A 106 -5.17 -17.53 23.41
CA GLY A 106 -5.68 -18.61 22.57
C GLY A 106 -4.79 -19.84 22.59
N LEU A 107 -4.93 -20.74 23.57
CA LEU A 107 -4.10 -21.96 23.66
C LEU A 107 -4.19 -22.89 22.44
N LYS A 108 -5.38 -22.98 21.80
CA LYS A 108 -5.60 -23.87 20.64
C LYS A 108 -4.92 -23.32 19.38
N GLY A 109 -5.01 -22.01 19.16
CA GLY A 109 -4.41 -21.31 18.02
C GLY A 109 -2.98 -20.84 18.28
N ARG A 110 -2.49 -21.01 19.51
CA ARG A 110 -1.19 -20.51 19.99
C ARG A 110 -1.00 -19.01 19.78
N THR A 111 -2.04 -18.26 20.14
CA THR A 111 -2.13 -16.82 19.93
C THR A 111 -2.24 -16.03 21.23
N LEU A 112 -1.56 -14.89 21.28
CA LEU A 112 -1.84 -13.80 22.23
C LEU A 112 -2.42 -12.65 21.42
N ALA A 113 -3.56 -12.12 21.83
CA ALA A 113 -4.20 -10.99 21.19
C ALA A 113 -4.38 -9.85 22.19
N LEU A 114 -3.95 -8.65 21.85
CA LEU A 114 -4.14 -7.43 22.63
C LEU A 114 -4.86 -6.38 21.78
N SER A 115 -5.96 -5.83 22.30
CA SER A 115 -6.61 -4.67 21.69
C SER A 115 -5.99 -3.37 22.19
N THR A 116 -5.68 -2.45 21.28
CA THR A 116 -5.19 -1.11 21.61
C THR A 116 -6.35 -0.18 21.98
N GLU A 117 -6.02 0.94 22.62
CA GLU A 117 -6.91 2.10 22.59
C GLU A 117 -7.09 2.61 21.15
N PRO A 118 -8.14 3.41 20.88
CA PRO A 118 -8.31 4.04 19.58
C PRO A 118 -7.07 4.88 19.22
N VAL A 119 -6.54 4.67 18.02
CA VAL A 119 -5.39 5.40 17.49
C VAL A 119 -5.88 6.60 16.71
N GLU A 120 -5.31 7.77 16.99
CA GLU A 120 -5.53 9.02 16.25
C GLU A 120 -4.16 9.62 15.90
N LEU A 121 -3.94 9.93 14.63
CA LEU A 121 -2.71 10.56 14.16
C LEU A 121 -3.02 11.86 13.42
N ASP A 122 -2.44 12.97 13.88
CA ASP A 122 -2.61 14.31 13.28
C ASP A 122 -4.09 14.69 13.01
N GLY A 123 -5.01 14.26 13.89
CA GLY A 123 -6.45 14.53 13.77
C GLY A 123 -7.23 13.54 12.90
N VAL A 124 -6.56 12.54 12.31
CA VAL A 124 -7.20 11.43 11.59
C VAL A 124 -7.46 10.29 12.56
N GLU A 125 -8.75 9.98 12.77
CA GLU A 125 -9.16 8.84 13.57
C GLU A 125 -8.93 7.53 12.79
N LEU A 126 -8.13 6.61 13.34
CA LEU A 126 -7.80 5.32 12.72
C LEU A 126 -8.47 4.13 13.42
N GLY A 127 -9.09 4.38 14.59
CA GLY A 127 -9.80 3.38 15.38
C GLY A 127 -8.86 2.47 16.20
N SER A 128 -9.44 1.47 16.84
CA SER A 128 -8.69 0.49 17.63
C SER A 128 -8.14 -0.65 16.78
N PHE A 129 -6.99 -1.18 17.20
CA PHE A 129 -6.34 -2.32 16.54
C PHE A 129 -6.23 -3.51 17.49
N GLU A 130 -6.25 -4.72 16.94
CA GLU A 130 -5.90 -5.96 17.62
C GLU A 130 -4.54 -6.44 17.13
N ILE A 131 -3.58 -6.54 18.03
CA ILE A 131 -2.26 -7.09 17.78
C ILE A 131 -2.32 -8.59 18.10
N VAL A 132 -2.18 -9.44 17.09
CA VAL A 132 -2.27 -10.91 17.23
C VAL A 132 -0.91 -11.54 17.03
N LEU A 133 -0.28 -12.00 18.11
CA LEU A 133 1.00 -12.71 18.10
C LEU A 133 0.79 -14.22 18.06
N HIS A 134 1.44 -14.89 17.10
CA HIS A 134 1.51 -16.35 17.03
C HIS A 134 2.86 -16.84 17.57
N TRP A 135 2.90 -17.36 18.79
CA TRP A 135 4.17 -17.67 19.45
C TRP A 135 4.94 -18.85 18.83
N GLU A 136 4.28 -19.68 18.02
CA GLU A 136 4.99 -20.71 17.25
C GLU A 136 5.80 -20.13 16.07
N ARG A 137 5.42 -18.93 15.60
CA ARG A 137 6.02 -18.22 14.46
C ARG A 137 6.92 -17.05 14.85
N TRP A 138 7.11 -16.78 16.13
CA TRP A 138 7.96 -15.69 16.64
C TRP A 138 9.41 -15.62 16.08
N ARG A 139 9.91 -16.69 15.44
CA ARG A 139 11.22 -16.76 14.78
C ARG A 139 11.22 -16.12 13.41
N GLU A 140 10.04 -15.97 12.82
CA GLU A 140 9.85 -15.44 11.48
C GLU A 140 9.84 -13.89 11.46
N GLY A 141 9.98 -13.26 12.63
CA GLY A 141 10.10 -11.82 12.76
C GLY A 141 8.78 -11.12 12.44
N ALA A 142 8.74 -10.36 11.34
CA ALA A 142 7.60 -9.53 10.97
C ALA A 142 6.33 -10.34 10.64
N THR A 143 6.45 -11.64 10.35
CA THR A 143 5.30 -12.54 10.11
C THR A 143 4.84 -13.29 11.36
N ALA A 144 5.50 -13.05 12.50
CA ALA A 144 5.12 -13.66 13.77
C ALA A 144 3.78 -13.14 14.30
N TYR A 145 3.38 -11.95 13.88
CA TYR A 145 2.18 -11.27 14.36
C TYR A 145 1.47 -10.55 13.23
N GLN A 146 0.24 -10.15 13.51
CA GLN A 146 -0.62 -9.36 12.63
C GLN A 146 -1.20 -8.19 13.43
N VAL A 147 -1.52 -7.10 12.74
CA VAL A 147 -2.19 -5.93 13.30
C VAL A 147 -3.51 -5.76 12.55
N ARG A 148 -4.62 -6.01 13.22
CA ARG A 148 -5.96 -6.00 12.61
C ARG A 148 -6.73 -4.79 13.09
N ALA A 149 -7.26 -3.99 12.18
CA ALA A 149 -8.20 -2.95 12.58
C ALA A 149 -9.50 -3.61 13.05
N LEU A 150 -9.98 -3.25 14.24
CA LEU A 150 -11.27 -3.72 14.76
C LEU A 150 -12.42 -3.00 14.07
N GLU A 151 -12.23 -1.71 13.80
CA GLU A 151 -13.14 -0.84 13.08
C GLU A 151 -12.32 -0.10 12.00
N PRO A 152 -12.19 -0.67 10.79
CA PRO A 152 -11.24 -0.18 9.79
C PRO A 152 -11.66 1.17 9.21
N HIS A 153 -10.81 2.19 9.39
CA HIS A 153 -10.87 3.47 8.69
C HIS A 153 -9.84 3.45 7.55
N LEU A 154 -10.29 3.01 6.37
CA LEU A 154 -9.40 2.72 5.24
C LEU A 154 -8.85 4.00 4.60
N ALA A 155 -7.61 3.94 4.12
CA ALA A 155 -7.07 4.98 3.25
C ALA A 155 -7.86 5.00 1.92
N GLY A 156 -8.28 6.18 1.46
CA GLY A 156 -9.09 6.29 0.25
C GLY A 156 -8.32 5.97 -1.06
N SER A 157 -6.98 5.93 -1.00
CA SER A 157 -6.12 5.48 -2.10
C SER A 157 -5.91 3.96 -2.14
N ASP A 158 -6.07 3.25 -1.02
CA ASP A 158 -5.83 1.81 -0.94
C ASP A 158 -6.64 1.16 0.22
N SER A 159 -7.66 0.39 -0.14
CA SER A 159 -8.53 -0.30 0.83
C SER A 159 -7.83 -1.39 1.65
N SER A 160 -6.60 -1.79 1.29
CA SER A 160 -5.79 -2.71 2.09
C SER A 160 -5.01 -2.03 3.22
N VAL A 161 -4.99 -0.68 3.22
CA VAL A 161 -4.27 0.14 4.19
C VAL A 161 -5.26 0.68 5.23
N THR A 162 -5.15 0.17 6.46
CA THR A 162 -6.00 0.55 7.61
C THR A 162 -5.31 1.52 8.56
N HIS A 163 -4.00 1.69 8.40
CA HIS A 163 -3.15 2.60 9.16
C HIS A 163 -1.97 3.02 8.26
N PRO A 164 -1.40 4.24 8.37
CA PRO A 164 -0.27 4.64 7.53
C PRO A 164 0.88 3.64 7.48
N HIS A 165 1.07 2.87 8.56
CA HIS A 165 2.09 1.81 8.67
C HIS A 165 1.55 0.38 8.67
N VAL A 166 0.26 0.15 8.40
CA VAL A 166 -0.32 -1.21 8.32
C VAL A 166 -0.99 -1.41 6.97
N ARG A 167 -0.55 -2.45 6.26
CA ARG A 167 -1.17 -2.91 5.00
C ARG A 167 -1.31 -4.41 5.03
N ASP A 168 -2.46 -4.93 4.62
CA ASP A 168 -2.76 -6.38 4.65
C ASP A 168 -2.50 -7.00 6.04
N GLU A 169 -2.83 -6.27 7.11
CA GLU A 169 -2.55 -6.62 8.51
C GLU A 169 -1.06 -6.73 8.89
N ILE A 170 -0.15 -6.33 8.00
CA ILE A 170 1.31 -6.36 8.22
C ILE A 170 1.79 -4.96 8.62
N LEU A 171 2.46 -4.88 9.76
CA LEU A 171 3.07 -3.64 10.26
C LEU A 171 4.41 -3.37 9.59
N CYS A 172 4.57 -2.16 9.07
CA CYS A 172 5.88 -1.57 8.78
C CYS A 172 6.54 -1.16 10.09
N GLU A 173 7.45 -2.00 10.61
CA GLU A 173 8.10 -1.79 11.90
C GLU A 173 9.05 -0.58 11.94
N GLY A 174 9.44 -0.05 10.77
CA GLY A 174 10.33 1.10 10.65
C GLY A 174 11.60 0.98 11.49
N GLU A 175 11.89 2.03 12.27
CA GLU A 175 13.03 2.05 13.21
C GLU A 175 12.83 1.13 14.43
N GLY A 176 11.59 0.76 14.76
CA GLY A 176 11.23 -0.11 15.89
C GLY A 176 11.57 -1.59 15.66
N HIS A 177 11.88 -1.99 14.43
CA HIS A 177 12.15 -3.36 14.01
C HIS A 177 13.08 -4.14 14.95
N GLN A 178 14.22 -3.56 15.31
CA GLN A 178 15.19 -4.24 16.17
C GLN A 178 14.66 -4.44 17.58
N ALA A 179 13.95 -3.45 18.13
CA ALA A 179 13.42 -3.50 19.49
C ALA A 179 12.33 -4.59 19.58
N ILE A 180 11.41 -4.62 18.62
CA ILE A 180 10.33 -5.62 18.51
C ILE A 180 10.94 -7.03 18.42
N ARG A 181 11.92 -7.23 17.52
CA ARG A 181 12.59 -8.53 17.37
C ARG A 181 13.34 -8.97 18.62
N ARG A 182 13.99 -8.05 19.32
CA ARG A 182 14.66 -8.35 20.60
C ARG A 182 13.65 -8.73 21.68
N ALA A 183 12.51 -8.05 21.78
CA ALA A 183 11.45 -8.39 22.73
C ALA A 183 10.90 -9.81 22.48
N LEU A 184 10.55 -10.13 21.23
CA LEU A 184 10.10 -11.47 20.82
C LEU A 184 11.16 -12.54 21.12
N GLY A 185 12.41 -12.30 20.71
CA GLY A 185 13.50 -13.27 20.88
C GLY A 185 13.95 -13.51 22.33
N SER A 186 13.58 -12.62 23.25
CA SER A 186 13.81 -12.74 24.70
C SER A 186 12.58 -13.17 25.48
N GLY A 187 11.40 -13.27 24.84
CA GLY A 187 10.14 -13.58 25.52
C GLY A 187 9.62 -12.46 26.42
N ARG A 188 10.01 -11.21 26.17
CA ARG A 188 9.45 -10.03 26.86
C ARG A 188 8.15 -9.64 26.17
N ILE A 189 7.06 -10.27 26.60
CA ILE A 189 5.77 -10.23 25.90
C ILE A 189 5.12 -8.86 26.08
N ALA A 190 5.15 -8.32 27.30
CA ALA A 190 4.60 -6.99 27.58
C ALA A 190 5.34 -5.90 26.78
N ASP A 191 6.67 -5.98 26.73
CA ASP A 191 7.50 -5.08 25.92
C ASP A 191 7.14 -5.15 24.44
N PHE A 192 6.94 -6.36 23.90
CA PHE A 192 6.56 -6.54 22.50
C PHE A 192 5.28 -5.78 22.16
N PHE A 193 4.20 -6.00 22.93
CA PHE A 193 2.93 -5.32 22.68
C PHE A 193 3.05 -3.81 22.84
N THR A 194 3.77 -3.35 23.86
CA THR A 194 4.02 -1.93 24.09
C THR A 194 4.76 -1.29 22.92
N LEU A 195 5.77 -1.96 22.38
CA LEU A 195 6.54 -1.46 21.24
C LEU A 195 5.69 -1.39 19.97
N VAL A 196 4.88 -2.41 19.70
CA VAL A 196 3.99 -2.41 18.53
C VAL A 196 2.94 -1.30 18.65
N ALA A 197 2.29 -1.15 19.81
CA ALA A 197 1.33 -0.07 20.04
C ALA A 197 1.96 1.32 19.81
N ARG A 198 3.18 1.54 20.31
CA ARG A 198 3.91 2.80 20.06
C ARG A 198 4.23 3.07 18.60
N VAL A 199 4.41 2.04 17.78
CA VAL A 199 4.60 2.22 16.32
C VAL A 199 3.29 2.64 15.67
N LEU A 200 2.14 2.20 16.18
CA LEU A 200 0.83 2.67 15.72
C LEU A 200 0.58 4.13 16.16
N ASP A 201 0.97 4.50 17.38
CA ASP A 201 0.78 5.86 17.89
C ASP A 201 1.79 6.90 17.35
N ALA A 202 2.72 6.50 16.47
CA ALA A 202 3.74 7.37 15.92
C ALA A 202 3.64 7.46 14.40
N TYR A 203 3.41 8.67 13.88
CA TYR A 203 3.39 8.92 12.45
C TYR A 203 4.79 9.21 11.88
N ASN A 204 5.19 8.47 10.84
CA ASN A 204 6.37 8.76 10.04
C ASN A 204 6.04 8.77 8.53
N PRO A 205 6.00 9.93 7.86
CA PRO A 205 5.66 9.98 6.44
C PRO A 205 6.63 9.22 5.51
N ASP A 206 7.90 9.04 5.91
CA ASP A 206 8.92 8.43 5.04
C ASP A 206 8.77 6.91 4.90
N SER A 207 8.04 6.26 5.81
CA SER A 207 7.80 4.81 5.80
C SER A 207 6.32 4.44 5.74
N ALA A 208 5.47 5.41 5.40
CA ALA A 208 4.03 5.23 5.31
C ALA A 208 3.65 4.55 3.98
N PHE A 209 2.73 3.59 4.03
CA PHE A 209 2.10 2.98 2.86
C PHE A 209 1.12 3.95 2.19
N ALA A 210 0.37 4.70 3.01
CA ALA A 210 -0.46 5.81 2.59
C ALA A 210 -0.22 6.99 3.53
N ARG A 211 -0.20 8.21 2.98
CA ARG A 211 0.05 9.42 3.77
C ARG A 211 -1.25 9.91 4.41
N LEU A 212 -1.14 10.58 5.56
CA LEU A 212 -2.31 11.10 6.28
C LEU A 212 -2.99 12.25 5.55
N ASP A 213 -2.22 13.08 4.82
CA ASP A 213 -2.75 14.19 4.00
C ASP A 213 -3.60 13.72 2.80
N GLU A 214 -3.57 12.43 2.50
CA GLU A 214 -4.34 11.79 1.43
C GLU A 214 -5.35 10.75 1.97
N TRP A 215 -5.54 10.69 3.30
CA TRP A 215 -6.26 9.59 3.96
C TRP A 215 -7.74 9.52 3.56
N GLU A 216 -8.42 10.67 3.52
CA GLU A 216 -9.86 10.78 3.25
C GLU A 216 -10.19 11.00 1.76
N GLY A 217 -9.19 11.02 0.87
CA GLY A 217 -9.38 11.28 -0.56
C GLY A 217 -9.73 10.04 -1.37
N SER A 218 -10.71 10.10 -2.26
CA SER A 218 -11.03 8.97 -3.16
C SER A 218 -10.02 8.90 -4.31
N SER A 219 -9.49 7.71 -4.58
CA SER A 219 -8.65 7.51 -5.77
C SER A 219 -9.51 7.53 -7.04
N CYS A 220 -9.11 8.37 -8.00
CA CYS A 220 -9.74 8.41 -9.31
C CYS A 220 -9.46 7.11 -10.08
N ALA A 221 -10.50 6.42 -10.54
CA ALA A 221 -10.37 5.17 -11.27
C ALA A 221 -9.63 5.30 -12.61
N ASP A 222 -9.62 6.48 -13.23
CA ASP A 222 -9.00 6.71 -14.54
C ASP A 222 -7.51 7.07 -14.46
N CYS A 223 -7.13 7.93 -13.52
CA CYS A 223 -5.77 8.47 -13.45
C CYS A 223 -5.01 8.09 -12.16
N GLY A 224 -5.69 7.50 -11.18
CA GLY A 224 -5.12 7.15 -9.88
C GLY A 224 -4.82 8.35 -8.98
N ALA A 225 -5.14 9.58 -9.40
CA ALA A 225 -4.96 10.75 -8.55
C ALA A 225 -5.97 10.72 -7.39
N THR A 226 -5.50 11.03 -6.20
CA THR A 226 -6.35 11.23 -5.01
C THR A 226 -7.03 12.58 -5.14
N GLY A 227 -8.37 12.57 -5.14
CA GLY A 227 -9.19 13.78 -5.18
C GLY A 227 -10.02 13.92 -3.90
N ASP A 228 -10.68 15.06 -3.78
CA ASP A 228 -11.59 15.33 -2.66
C ASP A 228 -12.72 14.29 -2.61
N ALA A 229 -13.22 14.00 -1.39
CA ALA A 229 -14.25 12.98 -1.15
C ALA A 229 -15.56 13.21 -1.95
N ASP A 230 -15.80 14.43 -2.44
CA ASP A 230 -16.95 14.84 -3.25
C ASP A 230 -16.77 14.59 -4.77
N GLY A 231 -15.87 13.67 -5.15
CA GLY A 231 -15.65 13.25 -6.52
C GLY A 231 -16.91 12.77 -7.24
N ALA A 232 -16.90 12.86 -8.57
CA ALA A 232 -18.02 12.40 -9.37
C ALA A 232 -18.03 10.86 -9.47
N THR A 233 -19.20 10.25 -9.32
CA THR A 233 -19.34 8.80 -9.48
C THR A 233 -19.74 8.45 -10.92
N CYS A 234 -18.93 7.61 -11.56
CA CYS A 234 -19.24 7.01 -12.85
C CYS A 234 -20.48 6.11 -12.75
N ARG A 235 -21.21 5.91 -13.86
CA ARG A 235 -22.31 4.93 -13.94
C ARG A 235 -21.96 3.54 -13.41
N CYS A 236 -20.71 3.08 -13.54
CA CYS A 236 -20.28 1.78 -13.01
C CYS A 236 -20.07 1.75 -11.49
N GLY A 237 -20.18 2.89 -10.80
CA GLY A 237 -19.94 3.05 -9.37
C GLY A 237 -18.53 3.50 -9.00
N SER A 238 -17.61 3.67 -9.97
CA SER A 238 -16.25 4.13 -9.72
C SER A 238 -16.17 5.64 -9.47
N GLN A 239 -15.29 6.06 -8.55
CA GLN A 239 -15.00 7.47 -8.24
C GLN A 239 -14.06 8.10 -9.30
N LEU A 240 -14.32 9.35 -9.67
CA LEU A 240 -13.55 10.12 -10.66
C LEU A 240 -13.21 11.51 -10.13
N CYS A 241 -11.96 11.94 -10.34
CA CYS A 241 -11.55 13.32 -10.08
C CYS A 241 -12.08 14.27 -11.16
N GLU A 242 -12.15 15.57 -10.86
CA GLU A 242 -12.66 16.61 -11.76
C GLU A 242 -12.04 16.58 -13.17
N GLY A 243 -10.75 16.25 -13.28
CA GLY A 243 -10.04 16.17 -14.55
C GLY A 243 -10.39 14.94 -15.42
N CYS A 244 -10.95 13.89 -14.80
CA CYS A 244 -11.36 12.66 -15.48
C CYS A 244 -12.87 12.54 -15.66
N VAL A 245 -13.65 13.43 -15.04
CA VAL A 245 -15.11 13.46 -15.25
C VAL A 245 -15.40 13.76 -16.72
N SER A 246 -15.98 12.78 -17.40
CA SER A 246 -16.51 12.95 -18.75
C SER A 246 -17.99 12.58 -18.78
N GLY A 247 -18.80 13.33 -19.52
CA GLY A 247 -20.23 13.08 -19.66
C GLY A 247 -20.56 12.40 -20.99
N CYS A 248 -21.55 11.51 -20.99
CA CYS A 248 -22.16 11.04 -22.24
C CYS A 248 -22.93 12.20 -22.88
N LEU A 249 -22.56 12.61 -24.10
CA LEU A 249 -23.24 13.74 -24.75
C LEU A 249 -24.74 13.47 -25.02
N ALA A 250 -25.15 12.20 -25.09
CA ALA A 250 -26.53 11.82 -25.37
C ALA A 250 -27.43 11.71 -24.13
N CYS A 251 -26.91 11.25 -22.99
CA CYS A 251 -27.72 11.04 -21.77
C CYS A 251 -27.24 11.81 -20.53
N GLY A 252 -26.13 12.54 -20.62
CA GLY A 252 -25.58 13.35 -19.52
C GLY A 252 -24.88 12.55 -18.42
N GLU A 253 -24.90 11.22 -18.48
CA GLU A 253 -24.33 10.34 -17.46
C GLU A 253 -22.80 10.44 -17.40
N ILE A 254 -22.26 10.34 -16.18
CA ILE A 254 -20.81 10.45 -15.93
C ILE A 254 -20.12 9.13 -16.25
N LEU A 255 -19.01 9.20 -16.98
CA LEU A 255 -18.28 8.08 -17.56
C LEU A 255 -16.79 8.13 -17.22
N CYS A 256 -16.27 7.00 -16.76
CA CYS A 256 -14.84 6.69 -16.71
C CYS A 256 -14.31 6.31 -18.11
N SER A 257 -12.99 6.14 -18.23
CA SER A 257 -12.32 5.75 -19.48
C SER A 257 -12.90 4.49 -20.09
N ASP A 258 -13.30 3.53 -19.25
CA ASP A 258 -13.78 2.22 -19.68
C ASP A 258 -15.28 2.21 -20.06
N CYS A 259 -16.07 3.09 -19.44
CA CYS A 259 -17.52 3.17 -19.69
C CYS A 259 -17.87 4.06 -20.89
N GLY A 260 -16.93 4.90 -21.34
CA GLY A 260 -17.13 5.83 -22.45
C GLY A 260 -16.19 5.55 -23.62
N ALA A 261 -16.74 5.53 -24.82
CA ALA A 261 -16.00 5.40 -26.07
C ALA A 261 -16.33 6.57 -27.02
N PRO A 262 -15.37 6.96 -27.89
CA PRO A 262 -15.61 8.01 -28.86
C PRO A 262 -16.50 7.52 -30.01
N CYS A 263 -17.43 8.35 -30.46
CA CYS A 263 -18.16 8.13 -31.72
C CYS A 263 -17.18 8.13 -32.91
N ALA A 264 -17.30 7.17 -33.82
CA ALA A 264 -16.41 7.08 -34.98
C ALA A 264 -16.48 8.31 -35.92
N VAL A 265 -17.60 9.04 -35.91
CA VAL A 265 -17.86 10.18 -36.78
C VAL A 265 -17.54 11.51 -36.08
N CYS A 266 -18.27 11.87 -35.02
CA CYS A 266 -18.09 13.17 -34.34
C CYS A 266 -16.95 13.18 -33.31
N ARG A 267 -16.45 12.01 -32.91
CA ARG A 267 -15.41 11.80 -31.87
C ARG A 267 -15.81 12.19 -30.44
N ASP A 268 -17.04 12.61 -30.22
CA ASP A 268 -17.56 12.88 -28.87
C ASP A 268 -17.67 11.58 -28.05
N ARG A 269 -17.57 11.69 -26.73
CA ARG A 269 -17.69 10.54 -25.82
C ARG A 269 -19.16 10.19 -25.57
N HIS A 270 -19.46 8.91 -25.76
CA HIS A 270 -20.75 8.32 -25.48
C HIS A 270 -20.58 7.05 -24.64
N CYS A 271 -21.59 6.73 -23.82
CA CYS A 271 -21.60 5.44 -23.14
C CYS A 271 -21.89 4.32 -24.14
N THR A 272 -21.48 3.10 -23.80
CA THR A 272 -21.71 1.90 -24.63
C THR A 272 -23.19 1.65 -24.96
N SER A 273 -24.12 2.14 -24.13
CA SER A 273 -25.57 2.06 -24.40
C SER A 273 -26.07 3.09 -25.43
N CYS A 274 -25.36 4.21 -25.59
CA CYS A 274 -25.71 5.28 -26.53
C CYS A 274 -24.98 5.16 -27.87
N LEU A 275 -23.94 4.31 -27.94
CA LEU A 275 -23.31 3.92 -29.19
C LEU A 275 -24.07 2.75 -29.81
N LYS A 276 -24.26 2.83 -31.12
CA LYS A 276 -24.82 1.75 -31.94
C LYS A 276 -23.85 1.43 -33.07
N ARG A 277 -23.90 0.20 -33.56
CA ARG A 277 -23.07 -0.23 -34.68
C ARG A 277 -23.72 0.22 -36.00
N SER A 278 -22.99 0.98 -36.82
CA SER A 278 -23.40 1.33 -38.18
C SER A 278 -23.35 0.11 -39.11
N GLU A 279 -23.93 0.24 -40.31
CA GLU A 279 -23.88 -0.81 -41.33
C GLU A 279 -22.44 -1.15 -41.77
N GLN A 280 -21.54 -0.17 -41.65
CA GLN A 280 -20.11 -0.31 -41.94
C GLN A 280 -19.31 -0.91 -40.76
N GLY A 281 -19.99 -1.24 -39.65
CA GLY A 281 -19.39 -1.88 -38.48
C GLY A 281 -18.74 -0.93 -37.48
N HIS A 282 -18.90 0.39 -37.65
CA HIS A 282 -18.34 1.40 -36.75
C HIS A 282 -19.30 1.71 -35.59
N GLU A 283 -18.78 2.09 -34.42
CA GLU A 283 -19.61 2.53 -33.29
C GLU A 283 -19.91 4.03 -33.41
N CYS A 284 -21.17 4.36 -33.64
CA CYS A 284 -21.64 5.71 -33.90
C CYS A 284 -22.76 6.09 -32.92
N CYS A 285 -22.86 7.38 -32.58
CA CYS A 285 -24.01 7.89 -31.84
C CYS A 285 -25.25 7.97 -32.75
N LEU A 286 -26.44 7.98 -32.13
CA LEU A 286 -27.72 8.08 -32.85
C LEU A 286 -27.76 9.25 -33.84
N SER A 287 -27.34 10.44 -33.42
CA SER A 287 -27.36 11.64 -34.29
C SER A 287 -26.48 11.50 -35.53
N CYS A 288 -25.36 10.77 -35.44
CA CYS A 288 -24.50 10.52 -36.61
C CYS A 288 -25.05 9.40 -37.50
N LEU A 289 -25.74 8.41 -36.94
CA LEU A 289 -26.40 7.36 -37.72
C LEU A 289 -27.59 7.92 -38.49
N ASP A 290 -28.42 8.73 -37.83
CA ASP A 290 -29.58 9.36 -38.46
C ASP A 290 -29.15 10.34 -39.58
N ALA A 291 -27.97 10.95 -39.45
CA ALA A 291 -27.39 11.82 -40.48
C ALA A 291 -26.76 11.05 -41.67
N GLU A 292 -26.42 9.77 -41.51
CA GLU A 292 -25.96 8.90 -42.62
C GLU A 292 -27.14 8.42 -43.48
N GLU A 293 -28.37 8.38 -42.93
CA GLU A 293 -29.59 7.96 -43.66
C GLU A 293 -30.21 9.09 -44.52
N GLU A 294 -29.83 10.35 -44.29
CA GLU A 294 -30.19 11.48 -45.16
C GLU A 294 -29.19 11.65 -46.32
N GLU A 295 -29.19 10.72 -47.28
CA GLU A 295 -28.60 11.01 -48.60
C GLU A 295 -29.36 12.19 -49.26
N PRO A 296 -28.68 13.20 -49.83
CA PRO A 296 -29.35 14.21 -50.64
C PRO A 296 -29.96 13.55 -51.88
N PRO A 297 -31.14 13.99 -52.37
CA PRO A 297 -31.77 13.37 -53.52
C PRO A 297 -30.86 13.46 -54.75
N ALA A 298 -30.72 12.33 -55.44
CA ALA A 298 -30.00 12.22 -56.70
C ALA A 298 -30.70 13.05 -57.80
N ASP A 299 -30.21 14.27 -58.03
CA ASP A 299 -30.64 15.09 -59.16
C ASP A 299 -30.15 14.48 -60.48
N GLY A 300 -31.10 14.06 -61.30
CA GLY A 300 -30.89 13.48 -62.61
C GLY A 300 -30.47 14.50 -63.66
N ALA A 301 -29.38 14.16 -64.37
CA ALA A 301 -29.11 14.27 -65.81
C ALA A 301 -29.34 15.61 -66.58
N PRO A 302 -28.59 15.83 -67.67
CA PRO A 302 -28.13 17.15 -68.11
C PRO A 302 -29.09 17.86 -69.08
N SER A 303 -28.98 19.19 -69.13
CA SER A 303 -29.58 20.03 -70.18
C SER A 303 -28.50 20.86 -70.86
N ASP A 304 -28.39 20.66 -72.17
CA ASP A 304 -27.46 21.29 -73.09
C ASP A 304 -27.66 22.81 -73.26
N ALA A 305 -26.52 23.46 -73.45
CA ALA A 305 -26.26 24.58 -74.37
C ALA A 305 -27.07 25.88 -74.26
N VAL A 306 -26.38 26.96 -73.84
CA VAL A 306 -26.32 28.20 -74.63
C VAL A 306 -24.89 28.78 -74.57
N ARG A 307 -24.22 28.79 -75.73
CA ARG A 307 -23.02 29.60 -76.02
C ARG A 307 -23.44 31.02 -76.40
N LEU A 308 -23.01 32.02 -75.63
CA LEU A 308 -22.71 33.40 -76.06
C LEU A 308 -21.72 33.94 -75.01
N GLY A 309 -20.42 34.08 -75.27
CA GLY A 309 -19.83 35.07 -76.15
C GLY A 309 -18.92 35.96 -75.30
N GLN A 310 -17.62 35.69 -75.27
CA GLN A 310 -16.63 36.61 -74.69
C GLN A 310 -15.54 36.87 -75.73
N THR A 311 -15.36 38.16 -76.04
CA THR A 311 -14.14 38.74 -76.61
C THR A 311 -13.64 39.82 -75.63
N PRO A 312 -12.35 40.20 -75.70
CA PRO A 312 -11.51 40.32 -74.51
C PRO A 312 -11.16 41.77 -74.17
N LEU A 313 -10.66 41.99 -72.95
CA LEU A 313 -9.83 43.14 -72.62
C LEU A 313 -8.50 42.63 -72.09
N SER A 314 -7.48 42.71 -72.96
CA SER A 314 -6.08 42.72 -72.59
C SER A 314 -5.70 44.07 -71.96
N ALA A 315 -4.64 44.03 -71.17
CA ALA A 315 -3.78 45.18 -70.84
C ALA A 315 -3.26 45.92 -72.09
#